data_AF-A0A183D472-F1
#
_entry.id   AF-A0A183D472-F1
#
_cell.length_a   1.000
_cell.length_b   1.000
_cell.length_c   1.000
_cell.angle_alpha   90.00
_cell.angle_beta   90.00
_cell.angle_gamma   90.00
#
_symmetry.space_group_name_H-M   'P 1'
#
loop_
_entity.id
_entity.type
_entity.pdbx_description
1 polymer ?
#
loop_
_entity_poly.entity_id
_entity_poly.type
_entity_poly.pdbx_seq_one_letter_code
_entity_poly.pdbx_strand_id
1 'polypeptide(L)'
;MKVLFFPLQKDTTRRIYLIRNGEPAEFGGWRTNGAFRNHNALAKMDTSQTVVTVARTGGPDCYSDDPPLTQTGRAGAELVGRSLSERSLNIHTVYTSPSLRCLQTASAIISALNSRKPPRLRIEPALFEPLSFITRI
;
A
#
# COMPACT_ATOMS: atom_id res chain seq x y z
N MET A 1 22.32 39.92 18.84
CA MET A 1 21.99 39.26 17.56
C MET A 1 20.53 38.81 17.64
N LYS A 2 19.58 39.54 17.01
CA LYS A 2 18.15 39.19 17.04
C LYS A 2 17.90 38.19 15.91
N VAL A 3 17.67 36.91 16.26
CA VAL A 3 17.20 35.91 15.30
C VAL A 3 15.74 36.24 15.03
N LEU A 4 15.46 36.84 13.87
CA LEU A 4 14.11 37.09 13.39
C LEU A 4 13.48 35.74 13.03
N PHE A 5 12.62 35.23 13.92
CA PHE A 5 11.72 34.13 13.61
C PHE A 5 10.62 34.67 12.70
N PHE A 6 10.78 34.51 11.39
CA PHE A 6 9.66 34.67 10.46
C PHE A 6 8.74 33.46 10.64
N PRO A 7 7.45 33.65 10.95
CA PRO A 7 6.52 32.53 10.94
C PRO A 7 6.48 31.98 9.51
N LEU A 8 6.81 30.69 9.34
CA LEU A 8 6.62 30.01 8.06
C LEU A 8 5.16 30.21 7.65
N GLN A 9 4.94 30.95 6.57
CA GLN A 9 3.61 31.21 6.04
C GLN A 9 2.98 29.86 5.68
N LYS A 10 1.91 29.50 6.37
CA LYS A 10 1.25 28.21 6.23
C LYS A 10 0.62 28.14 4.84
N ASP A 11 1.26 27.41 3.95
CA ASP A 11 0.78 27.21 2.58
C ASP A 11 -0.61 26.56 2.62
N THR A 12 -1.61 27.30 2.11
CA THR A 12 -3.02 26.91 2.10
C THR A 12 -3.40 26.11 0.85
N THR A 13 -2.45 25.87 -0.06
CA THR A 13 -2.72 25.19 -1.33
C THR A 13 -3.12 23.74 -1.09
N ARG A 14 -4.32 23.38 -1.55
CA ARG A 14 -4.78 21.98 -1.53
C ARG A 14 -3.97 21.18 -2.54
N ARG A 15 -3.29 20.14 -2.07
CA ARG A 15 -2.52 19.20 -2.90
C ARG A 15 -3.19 17.85 -2.95
N ILE A 16 -3.21 17.24 -4.13
CA ILE A 16 -3.71 15.88 -4.34
C ILE A 16 -2.55 15.07 -4.91
N TYR A 17 -2.28 13.93 -4.27
CA TYR A 17 -1.26 12.98 -4.71
C TYR A 17 -1.96 11.73 -5.23
N LEU A 18 -1.65 11.35 -6.47
CA LEU A 18 -2.10 10.08 -7.04
C LEU A 18 -0.93 9.12 -6.99
N ILE A 19 -1.11 7.98 -6.32
CA ILE A 19 -0.08 6.99 -6.10
C ILE A 19 -0.61 5.65 -6.60
N ARG A 20 0.09 5.05 -7.57
CA ARG A 20 -0.20 3.68 -8.02
C ARG A 20 0.19 2.68 -6.92
N ASN A 21 -0.50 1.55 -6.86
CA ASN A 21 -0.10 0.44 -6.00
C ASN A 21 1.34 -0.02 -6.28
N GLY A 22 2.00 -0.55 -5.24
CA GLY A 22 3.28 -1.25 -5.39
C GLY A 22 3.15 -2.55 -6.20
N GLU A 23 4.29 -3.18 -6.44
CA GLU A 23 4.38 -4.46 -7.14
C GLU A 23 3.48 -5.53 -6.48
N PRO A 24 2.53 -6.10 -7.23
CA PRO A 24 1.71 -7.22 -6.75
C PRO A 24 2.50 -8.54 -6.82
N ALA A 25 2.24 -9.43 -5.88
CA ALA A 25 2.77 -10.78 -5.91
C ALA A 25 2.03 -11.60 -6.97
N GLU A 26 2.76 -12.07 -7.98
CA GLU A 26 2.20 -13.01 -8.96
C GLU A 26 1.94 -14.36 -8.28
N PHE A 27 0.67 -14.75 -8.19
CA PHE A 27 0.29 -16.01 -7.55
C PHE A 27 0.63 -17.26 -8.41
N GLY A 28 0.95 -17.05 -9.70
CA GLY A 28 1.17 -18.11 -10.69
C GLY A 28 2.40 -18.98 -10.43
N GLY A 29 3.46 -18.44 -9.81
CA GLY A 29 4.65 -19.20 -9.41
C GLY A 29 4.58 -19.79 -7.99
N TRP A 30 3.61 -19.39 -7.18
CA TRP A 30 3.53 -19.78 -5.77
C TRP A 30 2.89 -21.15 -5.56
N ARG A 31 1.84 -21.50 -6.32
CA ARG A 31 1.14 -22.79 -6.14
C ARG A 31 2.08 -24.00 -6.27
N THR A 32 3.15 -23.86 -7.05
CA THR A 32 4.16 -24.90 -7.30
C THR A 32 5.43 -24.76 -6.46
N ASN A 33 5.71 -23.58 -5.90
CA ASN A 33 6.86 -23.37 -5.02
C ASN A 33 6.45 -23.64 -3.57
N GLY A 34 7.24 -24.43 -2.84
CA GLY A 34 6.97 -24.95 -1.48
C GLY A 34 6.81 -23.92 -0.34
N ALA A 35 6.38 -22.70 -0.66
CA ALA A 35 6.16 -21.60 0.25
C ALA A 35 4.84 -21.72 1.04
N PHE A 36 3.88 -22.56 0.62
CA PHE A 36 2.77 -23.01 1.49
C PHE A 36 3.22 -24.28 2.25
N ARG A 37 4.00 -24.12 3.33
CA ARG A 37 4.32 -25.28 4.19
C ARG A 37 3.10 -25.77 4.97
N ASN A 38 2.17 -24.88 5.30
CA ASN A 38 0.90 -25.16 5.96
C ASN A 38 -0.12 -24.09 5.51
N HIS A 39 -1.38 -24.45 5.32
CA HIS A 39 -2.47 -23.61 4.78
C HIS A 39 -2.66 -22.19 5.39
N ASN A 40 -1.93 -21.86 6.46
CA ASN A 40 -1.99 -20.59 7.17
C ASN A 40 -0.67 -19.79 7.22
N ALA A 41 0.45 -20.31 6.71
CA ALA A 41 1.75 -19.65 6.84
C ALA A 41 2.60 -19.75 5.57
N LEU A 42 2.90 -18.58 5.00
CA LEU A 42 3.81 -18.40 3.87
C LEU A 42 5.26 -18.41 4.40
N ALA A 43 6.04 -19.42 4.03
CA ALA A 43 7.46 -19.51 4.40
C ALA A 43 8.27 -18.54 3.55
N LYS A 44 8.78 -17.45 4.15
CA LYS A 44 9.60 -16.42 3.49
C LYS A 44 10.89 -17.03 2.91
N MET A 45 10.97 -17.10 1.59
CA MET A 45 12.06 -17.67 0.80
C MET A 45 12.54 -16.71 -0.31
N ASP A 46 11.76 -15.69 -0.68
CA ASP A 46 12.10 -14.73 -1.75
C ASP A 46 11.59 -13.30 -1.45
N THR A 47 12.20 -12.28 -2.07
CA THR A 47 11.81 -10.86 -2.01
C THR A 47 10.60 -10.57 -2.90
N SER A 48 10.37 -11.37 -3.95
CA SER A 48 9.11 -11.35 -4.72
C SER A 48 7.90 -11.84 -3.91
N GLN A 49 8.16 -12.39 -2.74
CA GLN A 49 7.17 -13.09 -1.93
C GLN A 49 6.32 -12.12 -1.09
N THR A 50 5.03 -12.43 -0.99
CA THR A 50 4.04 -11.73 -0.16
C THR A 50 4.48 -11.58 1.29
N VAL A 51 4.40 -10.35 1.81
CA VAL A 51 4.79 -10.03 3.19
C VAL A 51 3.68 -10.34 4.20
N VAL A 52 2.41 -10.24 3.80
CA VAL A 52 1.24 -10.39 4.68
C VAL A 52 0.06 -11.00 3.92
N THR A 53 -0.42 -12.16 4.36
CA THR A 53 -1.75 -12.67 4.00
C THR A 53 -2.78 -12.20 5.01
N VAL A 54 -3.88 -11.63 4.51
CA VAL A 54 -5.07 -11.31 5.29
C VAL A 54 -5.96 -12.56 5.35
N ALA A 55 -6.50 -12.93 6.50
CA ALA A 55 -7.49 -14.02 6.50
C ALA A 55 -8.70 -13.60 5.63
N ARG A 56 -8.98 -14.34 4.56
CA ARG A 56 -10.13 -14.10 3.67
C ARG A 56 -11.10 -15.27 3.76
N THR A 57 -12.39 -14.98 3.70
CA THR A 57 -13.47 -15.98 3.83
C THR A 57 -13.37 -17.10 2.80
N GLY A 58 -12.95 -16.81 1.56
CA GLY A 58 -12.76 -17.81 0.51
C GLY A 58 -11.37 -18.45 0.47
N GLY A 59 -10.55 -18.25 1.52
CA GLY A 59 -9.23 -18.89 1.63
C GLY A 59 -8.21 -18.37 0.61
N PRO A 60 -7.18 -19.17 0.29
CA PRO A 60 -6.08 -18.77 -0.59
C PRO A 60 -6.48 -18.44 -2.02
N ASP A 61 -7.56 -19.03 -2.54
CA ASP A 61 -7.94 -18.86 -3.96
C ASP A 61 -8.39 -17.42 -4.26
N CYS A 62 -8.91 -16.70 -3.26
CA CYS A 62 -9.27 -15.28 -3.37
C CYS A 62 -8.11 -14.35 -3.71
N TYR A 63 -6.85 -14.81 -3.62
CA TYR A 63 -5.69 -14.01 -3.99
C TYR A 63 -5.35 -14.07 -5.48
N SER A 64 -5.96 -15.00 -6.22
CA SER A 64 -5.74 -15.12 -7.67
C SER A 64 -6.28 -13.89 -8.41
N ASP A 65 -7.46 -13.42 -8.01
CA ASP A 65 -8.13 -12.26 -8.63
C ASP A 65 -7.78 -10.93 -7.93
N ASP A 66 -7.27 -11.00 -6.70
CA ASP A 66 -6.91 -9.83 -5.90
C ASP A 66 -5.60 -10.07 -5.14
N PRO A 67 -4.45 -10.03 -5.86
CA PRO A 67 -3.16 -10.39 -5.30
C PRO A 67 -2.67 -9.37 -4.26
N PRO A 68 -1.94 -9.83 -3.22
CA PRO A 68 -1.28 -8.96 -2.27
C PRO A 68 -0.01 -8.32 -2.87
N LEU A 69 0.65 -7.42 -2.14
CA LEU A 69 1.96 -6.86 -2.50
C LEU A 69 3.12 -7.81 -2.23
N THR A 70 4.16 -7.72 -3.06
CA THR A 70 5.49 -8.29 -2.79
C THR A 70 6.20 -7.53 -1.66
N GLN A 71 7.33 -8.06 -1.18
CA GLN A 71 8.19 -7.33 -0.24
C GLN A 71 8.77 -6.07 -0.85
N THR A 72 9.19 -6.13 -2.12
CA THR A 72 9.66 -4.96 -2.87
C THR A 72 8.55 -3.91 -3.02
N GLY A 73 7.33 -4.33 -3.37
CA GLY A 73 6.16 -3.45 -3.50
C GLY A 73 5.83 -2.74 -2.20
N ARG A 74 5.88 -3.46 -1.08
CA ARG A 74 5.73 -2.85 0.26
C ARG A 74 6.87 -1.90 0.60
N ALA A 75 8.11 -2.29 0.38
CA ALA A 75 9.27 -1.46 0.69
C ALA A 75 9.26 -0.14 -0.11
N GLY A 76 8.87 -0.19 -1.39
CA GLY A 76 8.66 0.99 -2.22
C GLY A 76 7.58 1.92 -1.66
N ALA A 77 6.46 1.38 -1.19
CA ALA A 77 5.41 2.16 -0.54
C ALA A 77 5.88 2.81 0.78
N GLU A 78 6.65 2.10 1.60
CA GLU A 78 7.24 2.66 2.82
C GLU A 78 8.23 3.80 2.51
N LEU A 79 9.06 3.65 1.47
CA LEU A 79 9.96 4.71 1.02
C LEU A 79 9.20 5.97 0.61
N VAL A 80 8.09 5.83 -0.13
CA VAL A 80 7.22 6.96 -0.46
C VAL A 80 6.70 7.65 0.80
N GLY A 81 6.23 6.88 1.80
CA GLY A 81 5.78 7.44 3.09
C GLY A 81 6.89 8.20 3.83
N ARG A 82 8.11 7.64 3.88
CA ARG A 82 9.28 8.32 4.48
C ARG A 82 9.58 9.63 3.76
N SER A 83 9.62 9.63 2.43
CA SER A 83 9.88 10.85 1.64
C SER A 83 8.81 11.92 1.82
N LEU A 84 7.53 11.54 1.95
CA LEU A 84 6.45 12.49 2.27
C LEU A 84 6.65 13.10 3.66
N SER A 85 7.06 12.27 4.63
CA SER A 85 7.33 12.69 6.00
C SER A 85 8.55 13.61 6.10
N GLU A 86 9.64 13.30 5.39
CA GLU A 86 10.87 14.10 5.36
C GLU A 86 10.62 15.50 4.80
N ARG A 87 9.75 15.61 3.79
CA ARG A 87 9.32 16.89 3.21
C ARG A 87 8.33 17.65 4.09
N SER A 88 8.01 17.16 5.28
CA SER A 88 7.04 17.75 6.20
C SER A 88 5.66 17.97 5.55
N LEU A 89 5.27 17.11 4.62
CA LEU A 89 3.97 17.18 3.95
C LEU A 89 2.91 16.60 4.88
N ASN A 90 1.98 17.45 5.31
CA ASN A 90 0.90 17.02 6.18
C ASN A 90 -0.20 16.30 5.38
N ILE A 91 -0.26 14.97 5.47
CA ILE A 91 -1.29 14.15 4.82
C ILE A 91 -2.53 14.09 5.71
N HIS A 92 -3.60 14.76 5.29
CA HIS A 92 -4.82 14.89 6.07
C HIS A 92 -5.81 13.75 5.82
N THR A 93 -5.81 13.18 4.61
CA THR A 93 -6.79 12.19 4.18
C THR A 93 -6.16 11.27 3.15
N VAL A 94 -6.47 9.97 3.25
CA VAL A 94 -6.02 8.95 2.32
C VAL A 94 -7.25 8.20 1.80
N TYR A 95 -7.42 8.21 0.48
CA TYR A 95 -8.39 7.39 -0.24
C TYR A 95 -7.66 6.27 -0.96
N THR A 96 -8.30 5.12 -1.11
CA THR A 96 -7.72 3.98 -1.81
C THR A 96 -8.80 3.15 -2.50
N SER A 97 -8.39 2.48 -3.57
CA SER A 97 -9.17 1.45 -4.24
C SER A 97 -9.43 0.26 -3.32
N PRO A 98 -10.52 -0.50 -3.50
CA PRO A 98 -10.80 -1.70 -2.72
C PRO A 98 -9.85 -2.88 -2.99
N SER A 99 -8.97 -2.82 -4.01
CA SER A 99 -8.02 -3.91 -4.25
C SER A 99 -7.00 -4.06 -3.12
N LEU A 100 -6.64 -5.29 -2.80
CA LEU A 100 -5.76 -5.62 -1.68
C LEU A 100 -4.39 -4.94 -1.82
N ARG A 101 -3.82 -4.94 -3.03
CA ARG A 101 -2.57 -4.24 -3.35
C ARG A 101 -2.64 -2.73 -3.08
N CYS A 102 -3.77 -2.08 -3.35
CA CYS A 102 -3.98 -0.66 -3.07
C CYS A 102 -4.13 -0.40 -1.57
N LEU A 103 -4.89 -1.25 -0.86
CA LEU A 103 -5.02 -1.18 0.60
C LEU A 103 -3.65 -1.32 1.29
N GLN A 104 -2.86 -2.31 0.89
CA GLN A 104 -1.54 -2.58 1.47
C GLN A 104 -0.54 -1.47 1.15
N THR A 105 -0.58 -0.91 -0.06
CA THR A 105 0.27 0.23 -0.45
C THR A 105 -0.02 1.43 0.44
N ALA A 106 -1.30 1.79 0.57
CA ALA A 106 -1.71 2.93 1.39
C ALA A 106 -1.41 2.70 2.88
N SER A 107 -1.62 1.49 3.39
CA SER A 107 -1.25 1.13 4.77
C SER A 107 0.25 1.27 5.02
N ALA A 108 1.09 0.83 4.07
CA ALA A 108 2.54 0.94 4.18
C ALA A 108 3.00 2.41 4.18
N ILE A 109 2.45 3.23 3.28
CA ILE A 109 2.70 4.67 3.25
C ILE A 109 2.34 5.30 4.59
N ILE A 110 1.12 5.06 5.10
CA ILE A 110 0.63 5.63 6.37
C ILE A 110 1.53 5.21 7.53
N SER A 111 1.97 3.94 7.58
CA SER A 111 2.84 3.43 8.64
C SER A 111 4.22 4.10 8.66
N ALA A 112 4.68 4.60 7.51
CA ALA A 112 5.96 5.28 7.34
C ALA A 112 5.87 6.81 7.49
N LEU A 113 4.67 7.37 7.64
CA LEU A 113 4.50 8.78 7.97
C LEU A 113 4.89 9.01 9.44
N ASN A 114 5.81 9.94 9.71
CA ASN A 114 6.14 10.36 11.07
C ASN A 114 5.05 11.31 11.61
N SER A 115 3.83 10.79 11.77
CA SER A 115 2.68 11.53 12.29
C SER A 115 2.22 10.95 13.63
N ARG A 116 2.02 11.82 14.63
CA ARG A 116 1.44 11.42 15.93
C ARG A 116 0.02 10.87 15.81
N LYS A 117 -0.71 11.29 14.77
CA LYS A 117 -2.07 10.86 14.47
C LYS A 117 -2.13 10.50 12.98
N PRO A 118 -1.79 9.25 12.61
CA PRO A 118 -1.85 8.84 11.21
C PRO A 118 -3.29 8.96 10.68
N PRO A 119 -3.47 9.40 9.42
CA PRO A 119 -4.80 9.50 8.82
C PRO A 119 -5.42 8.11 8.70
N ARG A 120 -6.76 8.05 8.83
CA ARG A 120 -7.51 6.82 8.58
C ARG A 120 -7.63 6.56 7.08
N LEU A 121 -7.56 5.29 6.72
CA LEU A 121 -7.81 4.83 5.36
C LEU A 121 -9.29 4.96 5.00
N ARG A 122 -9.61 5.51 3.83
CA ARG A 122 -10.97 5.57 3.27
C ARG A 122 -11.01 4.74 2.00
N ILE A 123 -11.83 3.69 1.98
CA ILE A 123 -11.98 2.83 0.81
C ILE A 123 -13.04 3.44 -0.09
N GLU A 124 -12.66 3.74 -1.33
CA GLU A 124 -13.53 4.37 -2.33
C GLU A 124 -13.67 3.44 -3.54
N PRO A 125 -14.82 2.75 -3.70
CA PRO A 125 -15.05 1.83 -4.82
C PRO A 125 -14.86 2.47 -6.20
N ALA A 126 -15.13 3.76 -6.35
CA ALA A 126 -14.95 4.47 -7.62
C ALA A 126 -13.48 4.61 -8.05
N LEU A 127 -12.50 4.34 -7.16
CA LEU A 127 -11.08 4.31 -7.49
C LEU A 127 -10.59 2.95 -8.01
N PHE A 128 -11.50 1.96 -8.14
CA PHE A 128 -11.14 0.67 -8.69
C PHE A 128 -10.74 0.75 -10.17
N GLU A 129 -9.93 -0.19 -10.61
CA GLU A 129 -9.50 -0.26 -12.02
C GLU A 129 -10.70 -0.55 -12.95
N PRO A 130 -10.63 -0.15 -14.23
CA PRO A 130 -11.67 -0.49 -15.19
C PRO A 130 -11.94 -1.99 -15.23
N LEU A 131 -13.20 -2.39 -15.09
CA LEU A 131 -13.60 -3.80 -15.05
C LEU A 131 -13.19 -4.57 -16.32
N SER A 132 -13.05 -3.87 -17.44
CA SER A 132 -12.53 -4.40 -18.70
C SER A 132 -11.14 -5.03 -18.58
N PHE A 133 -10.32 -4.61 -17.62
CA PHE A 133 -8.99 -5.18 -17.37
C PHE A 133 -9.02 -6.48 -16.56
N ILE A 134 -10.16 -6.79 -15.93
CA ILE A 134 -10.32 -7.97 -15.07
C ILE A 134 -11.11 -9.06 -15.80
N THR A 135 -12.05 -8.69 -16.66
CA THR A 135 -12.73 -9.65 -17.54
C THR A 135 -11.73 -10.26 -18.53
N ARG A 136 -11.24 -11.46 -18.20
CA ARG A 136 -10.66 -12.36 -19.20
C ARG A 136 -11.81 -12.83 -20.09
N ILE A 137 -11.87 -12.31 -21.32
CA ILE A 137 -12.70 -12.85 -22.40
C ILE A 137 -12.09 -14.18 -22.85
#